data_AF-A0A4R6KFV3-F1
#
_entry.id   AF-A0A4R6KFV3-F1
#
_cell.length_a   1.000
_cell.length_b   1.000
_cell.length_c   1.000
_cell.angle_alpha   90.00
_cell.angle_beta   90.00
_cell.angle_gamma   90.00
#
_symmetry.space_group_name_H-M   'P 1'
#
loop_
_entity.id
_entity.type
_entity.pdbx_description
1 polymer ?
#
loop_
_entity_poly.entity_id
_entity_poly.type
_entity_poly.pdbx_seq_one_letter_code
_entity_poly.pdbx_strand_id
1 'polypeptide(L)'
;MRRLLRWVLVVGPCRLYLAGEASGGSVPWAFMGGLLGVATASGGLGALVALLAGADPGDVFWQWALVGLGAVLAWSVYCLLFLVGLWVRGRSPRSVRGVRPAADEASGAGRSVNDGWRRAGRDSLVPGALVGFFCLLALIGFGGSVVAGYEERQYDGQTAVVIAEVLRYDDGWWGMGDRKLVVRYPAGGQVLTGAVAADELGDDVAVPAVGGALEVECLVTDPRQVRPAGASEQAAGDVDFGRIFGGVSAGLGMLAAIVWLVERRR
;
A
#
# COMPACT_ATOMS: atom_id res chain seq x y z
N MET A 1 -11.82 16.65 20.17
CA MET A 1 -12.25 15.64 19.18
C MET A 1 -13.02 16.21 17.99
N ARG A 2 -14.22 16.81 18.16
CA ARG A 2 -15.04 17.32 17.02
C ARG A 2 -14.32 18.31 16.08
N ARG A 3 -13.48 19.20 16.63
CA ARG A 3 -12.66 20.13 15.83
C ARG A 3 -11.61 19.41 14.98
N LEU A 4 -10.99 18.36 15.52
CA LEU A 4 -9.93 17.60 14.87
C LEU A 4 -10.50 16.70 13.75
N LEU A 5 -11.61 16.01 14.03
CA LEU A 5 -12.37 15.24 13.01
C LEU A 5 -12.84 16.13 11.86
N ARG A 6 -13.40 17.31 12.17
CA ARG A 6 -13.79 18.28 11.14
C ARG A 6 -12.58 18.77 10.33
N TRP A 7 -11.43 18.94 11.00
CA TRP A 7 -10.22 19.36 10.31
C TRP A 7 -9.74 18.28 9.35
N VAL A 8 -9.62 17.03 9.79
CA VAL A 8 -9.14 15.90 8.99
C VAL A 8 -10.10 15.52 7.87
N LEU A 9 -11.40 15.48 8.13
CA LEU A 9 -12.40 14.96 7.18
C LEU A 9 -13.02 16.03 6.28
N VAL A 10 -13.00 17.30 6.66
CA VAL A 10 -13.75 18.33 5.90
C VAL A 10 -12.83 19.45 5.43
N VAL A 11 -11.99 19.99 6.32
CA VAL A 11 -11.10 21.11 5.98
C VAL A 11 -9.84 20.64 5.24
N GLY A 12 -9.27 19.51 5.64
CA GLY A 12 -8.06 18.90 5.10
C GLY A 12 -8.15 18.62 3.60
N PRO A 13 -9.17 17.86 3.13
CA PRO A 13 -9.35 17.58 1.71
C PRO A 13 -9.42 18.85 0.85
N CYS A 14 -10.16 19.86 1.33
CA CYS A 14 -10.30 21.14 0.64
C CYS A 14 -8.97 21.92 0.60
N ARG A 15 -8.19 21.93 1.68
CA ARG A 15 -6.90 22.61 1.72
C ARG A 15 -5.87 21.93 0.84
N LEU A 16 -5.85 20.60 0.82
CA LEU A 16 -4.96 19.81 -0.03
C LEU A 16 -5.22 20.12 -1.50
N TYR A 17 -6.50 20.13 -1.90
CA TYR A 17 -6.92 20.52 -3.25
C TYR A 17 -6.44 21.93 -3.61
N LEU A 18 -6.72 22.93 -2.76
CA LEU A 18 -6.37 24.33 -3.02
C LEU A 18 -4.85 24.56 -3.06
N ALA A 19 -4.08 23.86 -2.22
CA ALA A 19 -2.62 23.89 -2.30
C ALA A 19 -2.11 23.30 -3.62
N GLY A 20 -2.82 22.31 -4.15
CA GLY A 20 -2.54 21.73 -5.45
C GLY A 20 -2.88 22.59 -6.65
N GLU A 21 -4.00 23.29 -6.57
CA GLU A 21 -4.40 24.30 -7.55
C GLU A 21 -3.37 25.44 -7.58
N ALA A 22 -2.97 25.95 -6.42
CA ALA A 22 -1.98 27.04 -6.30
C ALA A 22 -0.58 26.66 -6.83
N SER A 23 -0.24 25.37 -6.84
CA SER A 23 1.04 24.86 -7.34
C SER A 23 0.98 24.43 -8.82
N GLY A 24 -0.08 24.80 -9.55
CA GLY A 24 -0.23 24.50 -10.97
C GLY A 24 -0.37 23.01 -11.28
N GLY A 25 -0.86 22.21 -10.31
CA GLY A 25 -1.01 20.76 -10.46
C GLY A 25 0.22 19.92 -10.07
N SER A 26 1.28 20.53 -9.52
CA SER A 26 2.54 19.85 -9.11
C SER A 26 2.50 19.19 -7.72
N VAL A 27 1.31 18.83 -7.24
CA VAL A 27 1.05 18.07 -5.99
C VAL A 27 1.79 16.73 -5.82
N PRO A 28 2.28 16.01 -6.87
CA PRO A 28 2.78 14.65 -6.67
C PRO A 28 3.88 14.56 -5.60
N TRP A 29 4.86 15.46 -5.57
CA TRP A 29 6.01 15.32 -4.67
C TRP A 29 5.70 15.62 -3.21
N ALA A 30 4.97 16.69 -2.92
CA ALA A 30 4.58 17.03 -1.55
C ALA A 30 3.64 15.96 -0.97
N PHE A 31 2.77 15.41 -1.81
CA PHE A 31 1.87 14.33 -1.42
C PHE A 31 2.60 13.00 -1.24
N MET A 32 3.55 12.65 -2.11
CA MET A 32 4.42 11.48 -1.95
C MET A 32 5.29 11.59 -0.70
N GLY A 33 5.88 12.76 -0.44
CA GLY A 33 6.61 13.02 0.80
C GLY A 33 5.71 12.92 2.03
N GLY A 34 4.45 13.36 1.95
CA GLY A 34 3.46 13.17 3.00
C GLY A 34 3.07 11.70 3.22
N LEU A 35 2.86 10.93 2.14
CA LEU A 35 2.59 9.49 2.18
C LEU A 35 3.73 8.73 2.85
N LEU A 36 4.96 8.94 2.37
CA LEU A 36 6.16 8.32 2.93
C LEU A 36 6.40 8.78 4.38
N GLY A 37 6.16 10.06 4.67
CA GLY A 37 6.29 10.61 6.01
C GLY A 37 5.30 10.02 7.01
N VAL A 38 4.04 9.83 6.62
CA VAL A 38 3.04 9.18 7.49
C VAL A 38 3.37 7.70 7.65
N ALA A 39 3.74 7.00 6.57
CA ALA A 39 4.14 5.60 6.62
C ALA A 39 5.34 5.39 7.56
N THR A 40 6.41 6.18 7.39
CA THR A 40 7.60 6.12 8.26
C THR A 40 7.30 6.53 9.69
N ALA A 41 6.44 7.54 9.93
CA ALA A 41 6.03 7.93 11.28
C ALA A 41 5.21 6.83 11.96
N SER A 42 4.29 6.18 11.24
CA SER A 42 3.51 5.05 11.76
C SER A 42 4.39 3.84 12.04
N GLY A 43 5.31 3.50 11.13
CA GLY A 43 6.29 2.43 11.36
C GLY A 43 7.19 2.72 12.55
N GLY A 44 7.66 3.97 12.70
CA GLY A 44 8.45 4.39 13.85
C GLY A 44 7.71 4.28 15.18
N LEU A 45 6.40 4.60 15.19
CA LEU A 45 5.54 4.36 16.36
C LEU A 45 5.38 2.87 16.64
N GLY A 46 5.19 2.04 15.60
CA GLY A 46 5.12 0.58 15.72
C GLY A 46 6.40 -0.01 16.33
N ALA A 47 7.57 0.35 15.78
CA ALA A 47 8.88 -0.05 16.32
C ALA A 47 9.05 0.36 17.79
N LEU A 48 8.64 1.58 18.15
CA LEU A 48 8.73 2.06 19.53
C LEU A 48 7.83 1.26 20.47
N VAL A 49 6.62 0.90 20.04
CA VAL A 49 5.72 0.02 20.80
C VAL A 49 6.30 -1.39 20.92
N ALA A 50 6.91 -1.92 19.87
CA ALA A 50 7.56 -3.24 19.88
C ALA A 50 8.73 -3.28 20.88
N LEU A 51 9.58 -2.25 20.90
CA LEU A 51 10.67 -2.12 21.87
C LEU A 51 10.16 -2.09 23.31
N LEU A 52 9.05 -1.39 23.57
CA LEU A 52 8.42 -1.36 24.89
C LEU A 52 7.78 -2.70 25.28
N ALA A 53 7.35 -3.49 24.31
CA ALA A 53 6.73 -4.80 24.50
C ALA A 53 7.73 -5.98 24.50
N GLY A 54 9.02 -5.73 24.20
CA GLY A 54 10.03 -6.78 24.07
C GLY A 54 9.87 -7.64 22.81
N ALA A 55 9.22 -7.12 21.77
CA ALA A 55 9.04 -7.77 20.47
C ALA A 55 10.09 -7.27 19.44
N ASP A 56 10.19 -7.96 18.31
CA ASP A 56 11.08 -7.55 17.22
C ASP A 56 10.60 -6.22 16.61
N PRO A 57 11.42 -5.15 16.61
CA PRO A 57 11.03 -3.85 16.09
C PRO A 57 10.96 -3.80 14.56
N GLY A 58 11.64 -4.71 13.85
CA GLY A 58 11.67 -4.75 12.39
C GLY A 58 10.32 -5.12 11.80
N ASP A 59 9.75 -6.23 12.24
CA ASP A 59 8.47 -6.74 11.73
C ASP A 59 7.32 -5.77 12.05
N VAL A 60 7.30 -5.27 13.28
CA VAL A 60 6.26 -4.34 13.74
C VAL A 60 6.40 -2.97 13.06
N PHE A 61 7.61 -2.54 12.72
CA PHE A 61 7.82 -1.33 11.91
C PHE A 61 7.10 -1.45 10.56
N TRP A 62 7.33 -2.54 9.83
CA TRP A 62 6.78 -2.73 8.49
C TRP A 62 5.26 -2.90 8.53
N GLN A 63 4.73 -3.68 9.47
CA GLN A 63 3.28 -3.81 9.66
C GLN A 63 2.62 -2.45 9.90
N TRP A 64 3.16 -1.65 10.82
CA TRP A 64 2.59 -0.34 11.12
C TRP A 64 2.80 0.68 9.98
N ALA A 65 3.90 0.59 9.24
CA ALA A 65 4.12 1.41 8.05
C ALA A 65 3.10 1.10 6.95
N LEU A 66 2.78 -0.18 6.73
CA LEU A 66 1.73 -0.61 5.80
C LEU A 66 0.35 -0.13 6.24
N VAL A 67 0.03 -0.22 7.54
CA VAL A 67 -1.22 0.30 8.11
C VAL A 67 -1.32 1.82 7.91
N GLY A 68 -0.25 2.57 8.18
CA GLY A 68 -0.21 4.01 7.96
C GLY A 68 -0.37 4.38 6.49
N LEU A 69 0.30 3.67 5.59
CA LEU A 69 0.15 3.84 4.15
C LEU A 69 -1.29 3.56 3.70
N GLY A 70 -1.88 2.46 4.16
CA GLY A 70 -3.27 2.10 3.91
C GLY A 70 -4.26 3.17 4.42
N ALA A 71 -4.03 3.71 5.61
CA ALA A 71 -4.84 4.78 6.17
C ALA A 71 -4.78 6.07 5.32
N VAL A 72 -3.59 6.44 4.83
CA VAL A 72 -3.43 7.59 3.93
C VAL A 72 -4.09 7.34 2.58
N LEU A 73 -3.95 6.15 2.01
CA LEU A 73 -4.64 5.77 0.77
C LEU A 73 -6.15 5.87 0.92
N ALA A 74 -6.72 5.29 1.99
CA ALA A 74 -8.14 5.38 2.28
C ALA A 74 -8.61 6.82 2.46
N TRP A 75 -7.83 7.64 3.18
CA TRP A 75 -8.12 9.07 3.34
C TRP A 75 -8.04 9.84 2.01
N SER A 76 -7.16 9.44 1.11
CA SER A 76 -6.99 10.06 -0.21
C SER A 76 -8.17 9.74 -1.14
N VAL A 77 -8.62 8.49 -1.15
CA VAL A 77 -9.85 8.07 -1.82
C VAL A 77 -11.04 8.84 -1.24
N TYR A 78 -11.11 8.97 0.08
CA TYR A 78 -12.14 9.79 0.73
C TYR A 78 -12.09 11.26 0.29
N CYS A 79 -10.90 11.88 0.23
CA CYS A 79 -10.74 13.26 -0.25
C CYS A 79 -11.30 13.42 -1.67
N LEU A 80 -11.01 12.47 -2.55
CA LEU A 80 -11.51 12.44 -3.92
C LEU A 80 -13.04 12.37 -3.93
N LEU A 81 -13.63 11.40 -3.24
CA LEU A 81 -15.09 11.23 -3.18
C LEU A 81 -15.78 12.47 -2.59
N PHE A 82 -15.17 13.08 -1.57
CA PHE A 82 -15.68 14.29 -0.95
C PHE A 82 -15.68 15.48 -1.93
N LEU A 83 -14.61 15.67 -2.69
CA LEU A 83 -14.51 16.73 -3.71
C LEU A 83 -15.49 16.49 -4.87
N VAL A 84 -15.64 15.24 -5.32
CA VAL A 84 -16.68 14.86 -6.30
C VAL A 84 -18.06 15.20 -5.76
N GLY A 85 -18.35 14.88 -4.49
CA GLY A 85 -19.61 15.21 -3.85
C GLY A 85 -19.88 16.72 -3.75
N LEU A 86 -18.85 17.53 -3.48
CA LEU A 86 -18.94 18.99 -3.52
C LEU A 86 -19.24 19.50 -4.95
N TRP A 87 -18.57 18.93 -5.94
CA TRP A 87 -18.79 19.29 -7.34
C TRP A 87 -20.19 18.93 -7.86
N VAL A 88 -20.66 17.71 -7.59
CA VAL A 88 -22.03 17.27 -7.91
C VAL A 88 -23.08 18.17 -7.26
N ARG A 89 -22.76 18.77 -6.10
CA ARG A 89 -23.59 19.77 -5.43
C ARG A 89 -23.33 21.23 -5.83
N GLY A 90 -22.35 21.47 -6.70
CA GLY A 90 -21.97 22.81 -7.17
C GLY A 90 -21.39 23.70 -6.08
N ARG A 91 -20.81 23.11 -5.02
CA ARG A 91 -20.17 23.84 -3.93
C ARG A 91 -18.66 23.87 -4.14
N SER A 92 -18.06 25.04 -4.04
CA SER A 92 -16.60 25.18 -4.05
C SER A 92 -15.99 24.66 -2.74
N PRO A 93 -14.82 24.02 -2.74
CA PRO A 93 -14.01 23.76 -1.54
C PRO A 93 -13.72 25.03 -0.72
N ARG A 94 -13.67 26.21 -1.37
CA ARG A 94 -13.49 27.51 -0.68
C ARG A 94 -14.73 27.91 0.13
N SER A 95 -15.91 27.40 -0.22
CA SER A 95 -17.16 27.64 0.53
C SER A 95 -17.25 26.85 1.84
N VAL A 96 -16.34 25.90 2.07
CA VAL A 96 -16.33 25.06 3.27
C VAL A 96 -15.79 25.82 4.48
N ARG A 97 -16.65 26.03 5.47
CA ARG A 97 -16.33 26.79 6.69
C ARG A 97 -15.07 26.22 7.40
N GLY A 98 -14.00 27.01 7.50
CA GLY A 98 -12.72 26.64 8.14
C GLY A 98 -11.55 26.50 7.17
N VAL A 99 -11.84 26.48 5.87
CA VAL A 99 -10.87 26.67 4.79
C VAL A 99 -10.68 28.19 4.65
N ARG A 100 -9.52 28.73 5.04
CA ARG A 100 -9.21 30.15 4.77
C ARG A 100 -8.74 30.26 3.32
N PRO A 101 -9.19 31.25 2.54
CA PRO A 101 -8.56 31.54 1.26
C PRO A 101 -7.09 31.88 1.50
N ALA A 102 -6.20 31.28 0.71
CA ALA A 102 -4.81 31.70 0.67
C ALA A 102 -4.79 33.12 0.06
N ALA A 103 -4.62 34.11 0.93
CA ALA A 103 -4.10 35.47 0.71
C ALA A 103 -4.61 36.41 -0.41
N ASP A 104 -5.45 36.04 -1.39
CA ASP A 104 -5.62 36.89 -2.60
C ASP A 104 -6.96 37.64 -2.79
N GLU A 105 -7.84 37.76 -1.79
CA GLU A 105 -9.12 38.48 -1.94
C GLU A 105 -9.23 39.78 -1.10
N ALA A 106 -8.18 40.60 -1.09
CA ALA A 106 -8.31 42.01 -0.67
C ALA A 106 -8.71 42.96 -1.83
N SER A 107 -8.80 42.45 -3.07
CA SER A 107 -9.02 43.30 -4.25
C SER A 107 -9.84 42.58 -5.32
N GLY A 108 -11.17 42.70 -5.26
CA GLY A 108 -12.00 42.46 -6.45
C GLY A 108 -13.40 41.89 -6.20
N ALA A 109 -14.38 42.79 -6.04
CA ALA A 109 -15.76 42.69 -6.50
C ALA A 109 -16.44 41.29 -6.58
N GLY A 110 -17.30 41.00 -5.60
CA GLY A 110 -18.74 40.75 -5.84
C GLY A 110 -19.19 39.64 -6.82
N ARG A 111 -18.35 38.68 -7.22
CA ARG A 111 -18.82 37.48 -7.94
C ARG A 111 -19.23 36.42 -6.92
N SER A 112 -20.41 35.84 -7.08
CA SER A 112 -20.88 34.77 -6.20
C SER A 112 -19.86 33.63 -6.21
N VAL A 113 -19.33 33.31 -5.04
CA VAL A 113 -18.30 32.28 -4.81
C VAL A 113 -18.72 30.90 -5.37
N ASN A 114 -20.01 30.69 -5.66
CA ASN A 114 -20.56 29.45 -6.22
C ASN A 114 -20.65 29.42 -7.76
N ASP A 115 -20.80 30.55 -8.44
CA ASP A 115 -21.07 30.56 -9.88
C ASP A 115 -19.84 30.27 -10.73
N GLY A 116 -18.65 30.55 -10.19
CA GLY A 116 -17.37 30.31 -10.83
C GLY A 116 -16.92 28.85 -10.81
N TRP A 117 -17.23 28.08 -9.76
CA TRP A 117 -16.71 26.71 -9.61
C TRP A 117 -17.22 25.74 -10.70
N ARG A 118 -18.45 25.92 -11.17
CA ARG A 118 -19.00 25.14 -12.30
C ARG A 118 -18.73 25.75 -13.66
N ARG A 119 -18.58 27.08 -13.76
CA ARG A 119 -18.39 27.80 -15.04
C ARG A 119 -16.91 28.03 -15.40
N ALA A 120 -16.01 27.98 -14.44
CA ALA A 120 -14.57 27.97 -14.67
C ALA A 120 -14.17 26.57 -15.15
N GLY A 121 -14.54 26.23 -16.38
CA GLY A 121 -13.94 25.12 -17.14
C GLY A 121 -12.45 25.33 -17.44
N ARG A 122 -11.71 26.01 -16.56
CA ARG A 122 -10.26 26.24 -16.61
C ARG A 122 -9.51 25.51 -15.51
N ASP A 123 -10.16 25.21 -14.39
CA ASP A 123 -9.54 24.50 -13.28
C ASP A 123 -10.00 23.04 -13.35
N SER A 124 -9.16 22.20 -13.96
CA SER A 124 -9.48 20.80 -14.20
C SER A 124 -9.88 20.11 -12.89
N LEU A 125 -11.08 19.53 -12.86
CA LEU A 125 -11.70 18.90 -11.70
C LEU A 125 -10.93 17.69 -11.22
N VAL A 126 -10.18 17.08 -12.13
CA VAL A 126 -9.21 16.05 -11.85
C VAL A 126 -7.83 16.68 -12.00
N PRO A 127 -7.13 17.00 -10.90
CA PRO A 127 -5.73 17.39 -10.98
C PRO A 127 -4.97 16.28 -11.73
N GLY A 128 -4.10 16.62 -12.70
CA GLY A 128 -3.27 15.63 -13.39
C GLY A 128 -2.46 14.76 -12.42
N ALA A 129 -2.15 15.30 -11.23
CA ALA A 129 -1.58 14.57 -10.10
C ALA A 129 -2.41 13.34 -9.66
N LEU A 130 -3.74 13.41 -9.75
CA LEU A 130 -4.64 12.31 -9.41
C LEU A 130 -4.58 11.18 -10.42
N VAL A 131 -4.48 11.52 -11.71
CA VAL A 131 -4.21 10.55 -12.78
C VAL A 131 -2.86 9.88 -12.53
N GLY A 132 -1.81 10.67 -12.28
CA GLY A 132 -0.48 10.17 -11.96
C GLY A 132 -0.47 9.26 -10.72
N PHE A 133 -1.25 9.59 -9.70
CA PHE A 133 -1.40 8.78 -8.48
C PHE A 133 -2.01 7.40 -8.77
N PHE A 134 -3.13 7.34 -9.48
CA PHE A 134 -3.75 6.05 -9.82
C PHE A 134 -2.89 5.23 -10.78
N CYS A 135 -2.18 5.87 -11.71
CA CYS A 135 -1.19 5.19 -12.54
C CYS A 135 -0.04 4.61 -11.71
N LEU A 136 0.43 5.33 -10.69
CA LEU A 136 1.46 4.82 -9.78
C LEU A 136 0.95 3.64 -8.95
N LEU A 137 -0.27 3.71 -8.41
CA LEU A 137 -0.86 2.58 -7.67
C LEU A 137 -1.07 1.37 -8.57
N ALA A 138 -1.49 1.58 -9.82
CA ALA A 138 -1.59 0.53 -10.81
C ALA A 138 -0.21 -0.11 -11.06
N LEU A 139 0.84 0.72 -11.23
CA LEU A 139 2.20 0.25 -11.42
C LEU A 139 2.71 -0.56 -10.22
N ILE A 140 2.43 -0.11 -9.00
CA ILE A 140 2.80 -0.83 -7.77
C ILE A 140 2.05 -2.17 -7.68
N GLY A 141 0.73 -2.18 -7.93
CA GLY A 141 -0.08 -3.40 -7.91
C GLY A 141 0.37 -4.43 -8.94
N PHE A 142 0.52 -4.00 -10.20
CA PHE A 142 1.02 -4.87 -11.26
C PHE A 142 2.48 -5.29 -11.03
N GLY A 143 3.34 -4.38 -10.57
CA GLY A 143 4.74 -4.67 -10.24
C GLY A 143 4.85 -5.74 -9.16
N GLY A 144 4.08 -5.61 -8.08
CA GLY A 144 3.99 -6.63 -7.03
C GLY A 144 3.51 -7.98 -7.57
N SER A 145 2.47 -7.99 -8.41
CA SER A 145 1.97 -9.23 -9.03
C SER A 145 2.98 -9.91 -9.96
N VAL A 146 3.88 -9.14 -10.59
CA VAL A 146 4.96 -9.69 -11.42
C VAL A 146 6.02 -10.36 -10.55
N VAL A 147 6.43 -9.70 -9.46
CA VAL A 147 7.42 -10.26 -8.51
C VAL A 147 6.87 -11.53 -7.88
N ALA A 148 5.66 -11.49 -7.32
CA ALA A 148 5.00 -12.67 -6.75
C ALA A 148 4.81 -13.77 -7.81
N GLY A 149 4.53 -13.41 -9.06
CA GLY A 149 4.42 -14.38 -10.16
C GLY A 149 5.76 -15.01 -10.58
N TYR A 150 6.90 -14.34 -10.35
CA TYR A 150 8.22 -14.97 -10.53
C TYR A 150 8.49 -16.00 -9.43
N GLU A 151 8.14 -15.68 -8.19
CA GLU A 151 8.25 -16.59 -7.05
C GLU A 151 7.33 -17.81 -7.24
N GLU A 152 6.09 -17.60 -7.68
CA GLU A 152 5.16 -18.69 -8.01
C GLU A 152 5.73 -19.61 -9.09
N ARG A 153 6.26 -19.04 -10.19
CA ARG A 153 6.84 -19.82 -11.30
C ARG A 153 8.05 -20.64 -10.92
N GLN A 154 8.82 -20.19 -9.94
CA GLN A 154 9.98 -20.94 -9.45
C GLN A 154 9.54 -22.28 -8.83
N TYR A 155 8.29 -22.36 -8.36
CA TYR A 155 7.69 -23.55 -7.77
C TYR A 155 6.56 -24.16 -8.62
N ASP A 156 6.57 -23.92 -9.93
CA ASP A 156 5.55 -24.44 -10.85
C ASP A 156 5.77 -25.94 -11.10
N GLY A 157 4.99 -26.79 -10.43
CA GLY A 157 5.12 -28.24 -10.51
C GLY A 157 4.33 -28.98 -9.44
N GLN A 158 4.36 -30.31 -9.51
CA GLN A 158 3.73 -31.13 -8.47
C GLN A 158 4.52 -30.98 -7.16
N THR A 159 3.84 -30.53 -6.11
CA THR A 159 4.39 -30.42 -4.76
C THR A 159 4.00 -31.63 -3.91
N ALA A 160 4.83 -31.94 -2.93
CA ALA A 160 4.54 -32.91 -1.89
C ALA A 160 4.76 -32.27 -0.52
N VAL A 161 3.81 -32.46 0.39
CA VAL A 161 3.93 -32.02 1.77
C VAL A 161 4.65 -33.11 2.56
N VAL A 162 5.72 -32.74 3.25
CA VAL A 162 6.51 -33.64 4.09
C VAL A 162 6.76 -33.00 5.45
N ILE A 163 6.86 -33.85 6.48
CA ILE A 163 7.23 -33.40 7.82
C ILE A 163 8.74 -33.28 7.88
N ALA A 164 9.22 -32.08 8.10
CA ALA A 164 10.62 -31.77 8.31
C ALA A 164 10.93 -31.54 9.79
N GLU A 165 12.18 -31.78 10.15
CA GLU A 165 12.73 -31.49 11.48
C GLU A 165 13.60 -30.24 11.42
N VAL A 166 13.36 -29.28 12.31
CA VAL A 166 14.16 -28.05 12.38
C VAL A 166 15.52 -28.35 13.00
N LEU A 167 16.60 -28.22 12.25
CA LEU A 167 17.96 -28.49 12.74
C LEU A 167 18.60 -27.28 13.42
N ARG A 168 18.43 -26.09 12.85
CA ARG A 168 19.00 -24.84 13.39
C ARG A 168 18.32 -23.63 12.78
N TYR A 169 18.48 -22.49 13.45
CA TYR A 169 18.18 -21.17 12.91
C TYR A 169 19.41 -20.58 12.24
N ASP A 170 19.18 -19.85 11.15
CA ASP A 170 20.14 -18.99 10.50
C ASP A 170 19.59 -17.57 10.56
N ASP A 171 19.98 -16.83 11.60
CA ASP A 171 19.44 -15.50 11.92
C ASP A 171 20.10 -14.37 11.09
N GLY A 172 20.73 -14.71 9.97
CA GLY A 172 21.45 -13.76 9.13
C GLY A 172 22.71 -13.19 9.78
N TRP A 173 23.45 -12.37 9.02
CA TRP A 173 24.67 -11.75 9.51
C TRP A 173 24.30 -10.63 10.50
N TRP A 174 24.67 -10.81 11.78
CA TRP A 174 24.40 -9.88 12.91
C TRP A 174 22.94 -9.78 13.37
N GLY A 175 22.11 -10.79 13.12
CA GLY A 175 20.68 -10.71 13.45
C GLY A 175 19.91 -9.76 12.54
N MET A 176 20.51 -9.35 11.41
CA MET A 176 19.88 -8.57 10.37
C MET A 176 19.61 -9.46 9.15
N GLY A 177 18.35 -9.54 8.74
CA GLY A 177 17.88 -10.29 7.59
C GLY A 177 16.80 -11.31 7.94
N ASP A 178 16.19 -11.88 6.90
CA ASP A 178 15.11 -12.85 7.06
C ASP A 178 15.64 -14.10 7.76
N ARG A 179 15.05 -14.43 8.91
CA ARG A 179 15.42 -15.60 9.70
C ARG A 179 15.11 -16.85 8.89
N LYS A 180 16.09 -17.73 8.70
CA LYS A 180 15.90 -18.99 7.96
C LYS A 180 15.97 -20.19 8.87
N LEU A 181 15.04 -21.12 8.68
CA LEU A 181 14.99 -22.43 9.31
C LEU A 181 15.73 -23.43 8.42
N VAL A 182 16.81 -24.01 8.93
CA VAL A 182 17.43 -25.15 8.25
C VAL A 182 16.70 -26.40 8.67
N VAL A 183 16.04 -27.04 7.72
CA VAL A 183 15.14 -28.17 7.97
C VAL A 183 15.64 -29.44 7.30
N ARG A 184 15.45 -30.58 7.96
CA ARG A 184 15.78 -31.92 7.47
C ARG A 184 14.51 -32.68 7.14
N TYR A 185 14.38 -33.19 5.92
CA TYR A 185 13.18 -33.91 5.51
C TYR A 185 13.51 -35.10 4.59
N PRO A 186 12.68 -36.15 4.61
CA PRO A 186 12.77 -37.24 3.64
C PRO A 186 12.07 -36.85 2.33
N ALA A 187 12.78 -36.93 1.19
CA ALA A 187 12.21 -36.74 -0.14
C ALA A 187 12.88 -37.67 -1.16
N GLY A 188 12.08 -38.34 -2.00
CA GLY A 188 12.60 -39.22 -3.06
C GLY A 188 13.48 -40.39 -2.58
N GLY A 189 13.27 -40.87 -1.35
CA GLY A 189 14.08 -41.94 -0.74
C GLY A 189 15.43 -41.47 -0.17
N GLN A 190 15.71 -40.17 -0.17
CA GLN A 190 16.90 -39.57 0.45
C GLN A 190 16.49 -38.62 1.58
N VAL A 191 17.42 -38.37 2.50
CA VAL A 191 17.26 -37.33 3.53
C VAL A 191 17.98 -36.09 3.03
N LEU A 192 17.20 -35.02 2.82
CA LEU A 192 17.70 -33.74 2.32
C LEU A 192 17.64 -32.68 3.41
N THR A 193 18.45 -31.64 3.21
CA THR A 193 18.44 -30.43 4.03
C THR A 193 18.15 -29.24 3.15
N GLY A 194 17.18 -28.43 3.58
CA GLY A 194 16.77 -27.19 2.91
C GLY A 194 16.77 -26.02 3.89
N ALA A 195 16.67 -24.82 3.34
CA ALA A 195 16.45 -23.61 4.12
C ALA A 195 15.07 -23.06 3.80
N VAL A 196 14.30 -22.74 4.84
CA VAL A 196 12.93 -22.23 4.76
C VAL A 196 12.91 -20.86 5.42
N ALA A 197 12.32 -19.85 4.80
CA ALA A 197 12.20 -18.53 5.40
C ALA A 197 11.15 -18.58 6.53
N ALA A 198 11.46 -18.03 7.70
CA ALA A 198 10.61 -18.15 8.89
C ALA A 198 9.36 -17.26 8.80
N ASP A 199 9.47 -16.15 8.08
CA ASP A 199 8.42 -15.20 7.74
C ASP A 199 7.37 -15.80 6.79
N GLU A 200 7.75 -16.77 5.95
CA GLU A 200 6.82 -17.48 5.07
C GLU A 200 5.93 -18.51 5.81
N LEU A 201 6.14 -18.79 7.11
CA LEU A 201 5.26 -19.70 7.86
C LEU A 201 3.85 -19.11 8.13
N GLY A 202 3.69 -17.81 7.93
CA GLY A 202 2.45 -17.07 8.21
C GLY A 202 2.37 -16.56 9.65
N ASP A 203 1.67 -15.44 9.82
CA ASP A 203 1.59 -14.69 11.08
C ASP A 203 1.02 -15.49 12.27
N ASP A 204 0.21 -16.53 11.98
CA ASP A 204 -0.48 -17.33 13.00
C ASP A 204 0.30 -18.59 13.42
N VAL A 205 1.41 -18.93 12.74
CA VAL A 205 2.15 -20.17 12.99
C VAL A 205 3.39 -19.88 13.84
N ALA A 206 3.35 -20.33 15.09
CA ALA A 206 4.51 -20.22 15.99
C ALA A 206 5.71 -20.98 15.42
N VAL A 207 6.84 -20.30 15.25
CA VAL A 207 8.09 -20.90 14.76
C VAL A 207 8.51 -22.05 15.68
N PRO A 208 8.58 -23.31 15.18
CA PRO A 208 8.91 -24.46 16.00
C PRO A 208 10.33 -24.37 16.56
N ALA A 209 10.54 -24.90 17.78
CA ALA A 209 11.86 -25.03 18.39
C ALA A 209 12.79 -25.97 17.57
N VAL A 210 14.11 -25.89 17.79
CA VAL A 210 15.07 -26.86 17.23
C VAL A 210 14.70 -28.29 17.69
N GLY A 211 14.72 -29.23 16.75
CA GLY A 211 14.22 -30.60 16.91
C GLY A 211 12.69 -30.73 16.76
N GLY A 212 11.98 -29.61 16.60
CA GLY A 212 10.55 -29.57 16.34
C GLY A 212 10.21 -29.98 14.91
N ALA A 213 8.99 -30.47 14.73
CA ALA A 213 8.44 -30.81 13.43
C ALA A 213 7.82 -29.57 12.75
N LEU A 214 8.02 -29.46 11.44
CA LEU A 214 7.44 -28.42 10.59
C LEU A 214 6.94 -29.07 9.29
N GLU A 215 5.73 -28.73 8.86
CA GLU A 215 5.24 -29.14 7.54
C GLU A 215 5.85 -28.25 6.46
N VAL A 216 6.51 -28.89 5.49
CA VAL A 216 7.15 -28.20 4.35
C VAL A 216 6.66 -28.77 3.04
N GLU A 217 6.53 -27.91 2.04
CA GLU A 217 6.26 -28.28 0.67
C GLU A 217 7.58 -28.38 -0.10
N CYS A 218 7.84 -29.53 -0.70
CA CYS A 218 8.95 -29.74 -1.63
C CYS A 218 8.42 -29.96 -3.06
N LEU A 219 9.14 -29.43 -4.05
CA LEU A 219 8.89 -29.76 -5.46
C LEU A 219 9.30 -31.23 -5.71
N VAL A 220 8.40 -32.02 -6.31
CA VAL A 220 8.69 -33.43 -6.64
C VAL A 220 9.80 -33.53 -7.70
N THR A 221 9.87 -32.56 -8.61
CA THR A 221 10.84 -32.50 -9.70
C THR A 221 12.22 -32.03 -9.24
N ASP A 222 12.29 -31.16 -8.23
CA ASP A 222 13.53 -30.71 -7.60
C ASP A 222 13.35 -30.63 -6.07
N PRO A 223 13.54 -31.76 -5.37
CA PRO A 223 13.26 -31.85 -3.94
C PRO A 223 14.26 -31.09 -3.07
N ARG A 224 15.22 -30.35 -3.65
CA ARG A 224 16.07 -29.39 -2.92
C ARG A 224 15.39 -28.05 -2.71
N GLN A 225 14.39 -27.73 -3.52
CA GLN A 225 13.57 -26.55 -3.37
C GLN A 225 12.45 -26.87 -2.38
N VAL A 226 12.51 -26.21 -1.23
CA VAL A 226 11.58 -26.41 -0.12
C VAL A 226 11.13 -25.05 0.39
N ARG A 227 9.85 -24.97 0.75
CA ARG A 227 9.21 -23.80 1.36
C ARG A 227 8.22 -24.27 2.43
N PRO A 228 7.68 -23.39 3.28
CA PRO A 228 6.63 -23.76 4.22
C PRO A 228 5.39 -24.28 3.49
N ALA A 229 4.64 -25.17 4.15
CA ALA A 229 3.32 -25.53 3.66
C ALA A 229 2.41 -24.30 3.59
N GLY A 230 1.64 -24.16 2.50
CA GLY A 230 0.73 -23.03 2.27
C GLY A 230 1.38 -21.80 1.63
N ALA A 231 2.72 -21.70 1.55
CA ALA A 231 3.39 -20.58 0.90
C ALA A 231 3.05 -20.48 -0.61
N SER A 232 2.72 -21.62 -1.23
CA SER A 232 2.22 -21.70 -2.61
C SER A 232 0.88 -20.97 -2.80
N GLU A 233 -0.06 -21.26 -1.92
CA GLU A 233 -1.40 -20.67 -1.93
C GLU A 233 -1.35 -19.18 -1.59
N GLN A 234 -0.46 -18.78 -0.67
CA GLN A 234 -0.26 -17.37 -0.33
C GLN A 234 0.32 -16.57 -1.49
N ALA A 235 1.37 -17.07 -2.16
CA ALA A 235 1.95 -16.42 -3.33
C ALA A 235 0.92 -16.27 -4.47
N ALA A 236 0.11 -17.30 -4.73
CA ALA A 236 -0.98 -17.24 -5.70
C ALA A 236 -2.04 -16.18 -5.31
N GLY A 237 -2.39 -16.12 -4.01
CA GLY A 237 -3.27 -15.10 -3.45
C GLY A 237 -2.73 -13.67 -3.63
N ASP A 238 -1.43 -13.47 -3.43
CA ASP A 238 -0.76 -12.18 -3.59
C ASP A 238 -0.68 -11.75 -5.06
N VAL A 239 -0.45 -12.70 -5.97
CA VAL A 239 -0.53 -12.47 -7.43
C VAL A 239 -1.92 -11.99 -7.82
N ASP A 240 -2.96 -12.69 -7.38
CA ASP A 240 -4.35 -12.35 -7.70
C ASP A 240 -4.78 -11.03 -7.07
N PHE A 241 -4.42 -10.79 -5.80
CA PHE A 241 -4.64 -9.52 -5.13
C PHE A 241 -3.95 -8.37 -5.87
N GLY A 242 -2.67 -8.52 -6.22
CA GLY A 242 -1.90 -7.52 -6.95
C GLY A 242 -2.51 -7.20 -8.32
N ARG A 243 -3.00 -8.21 -9.04
CA ARG A 243 -3.73 -8.03 -10.31
C ARG A 243 -5.04 -7.29 -10.13
N ILE A 244 -5.86 -7.66 -9.14
CA ILE A 244 -7.14 -7.00 -8.86
C ILE A 244 -6.91 -5.55 -8.44
N PHE A 245 -6.00 -5.32 -7.48
CA PHE A 245 -5.64 -4.00 -6.99
C PHE A 245 -5.07 -3.11 -8.10
N GLY A 246 -4.15 -3.65 -8.90
CA GLY A 246 -3.57 -2.98 -10.06
C GLY A 246 -4.64 -2.63 -11.11
N GLY A 247 -5.53 -3.57 -11.42
CA GLY A 247 -6.63 -3.39 -12.36
C GLY A 247 -7.64 -2.34 -11.94
N VAL A 248 -8.08 -2.37 -10.67
CA VAL A 248 -8.99 -1.35 -10.10
C VAL A 248 -8.34 0.03 -10.15
N SER A 249 -7.07 0.13 -9.76
CA SER A 249 -6.31 1.38 -9.80
C SER A 249 -6.14 1.91 -11.23
N ALA A 250 -5.85 1.04 -12.19
CA ALA A 250 -5.75 1.40 -13.60
C ALA A 250 -7.08 1.90 -14.16
N GLY A 251 -8.20 1.23 -13.83
CA GLY A 251 -9.54 1.66 -14.21
C GLY A 251 -9.88 3.04 -13.67
N LEU A 252 -9.60 3.30 -12.39
CA LEU A 252 -9.79 4.62 -11.78
C LEU A 252 -8.90 5.69 -12.42
N GLY A 253 -7.63 5.36 -12.71
CA GLY A 253 -6.71 6.24 -13.42
C GLY A 253 -7.17 6.57 -14.83
N MET A 254 -7.72 5.60 -15.56
CA MET A 254 -8.26 5.81 -16.90
C MET A 254 -9.50 6.70 -16.88
N LEU A 255 -10.43 6.48 -15.94
CA LEU A 255 -11.60 7.35 -15.76
C LEU A 255 -11.18 8.78 -15.42
N ALA A 256 -10.22 8.94 -14.52
CA ALA A 256 -9.63 10.23 -14.16
C ALA A 256 -8.98 10.91 -15.38
N ALA A 257 -8.23 10.16 -16.20
CA ALA A 257 -7.59 10.65 -17.42
C ALA A 257 -8.61 11.08 -18.48
N ILE A 258 -9.70 10.33 -18.67
CA ILE A 258 -10.77 10.66 -19.61
C ILE A 258 -11.43 11.98 -19.20
N VAL A 259 -11.80 12.13 -17.92
CA VAL A 259 -12.39 13.37 -17.40
C VAL A 259 -11.43 14.54 -17.61
N TRP A 260 -10.16 14.37 -17.25
CA TRP A 260 -9.11 15.38 -17.46
C TRP A 260 -8.94 15.77 -18.94
N LEU A 261 -8.93 14.80 -19.86
CA LEU A 261 -8.81 15.05 -21.30
C LEU A 261 -10.03 15.76 -21.89
N VAL A 262 -11.24 15.38 -21.46
CA VAL A 262 -12.49 16.01 -21.92
C VAL A 262 -12.57 17.47 -21.44
N GLU A 263 -12.10 17.74 -20.23
CA GLU A 263 -12.03 19.11 -19.70
C GLU A 263 -11.01 19.97 -20.44
N ARG A 264 -9.83 19.42 -20.73
CA ARG A 264 -8.77 20.18 -21.42
C ARG A 264 -9.08 20.53 -22.88
N ARG A 265 -10.02 19.80 -23.50
CA ARG A 265 -10.45 20.02 -24.89
C ARG A 265 -11.62 21.01 -25.03
N ARG A 266 -12.23 21.45 -23.92
CA ARG A 266 -13.29 22.47 -23.90
C ARG A 266 -12.72 23.85 -23.63
#